data_AF-A0A936HZK2-F1
#
_entry.id   AF-A0A936HZK2-F1
#
_cell.length_a   1.000
_cell.length_b   1.000
_cell.length_c   1.000
_cell.angle_alpha   90.00
_cell.angle_beta   90.00
_cell.angle_gamma   90.00
#
_symmetry.space_group_name_H-M   'P 1'
#
loop_
_entity.id
_entity.type
_entity.pdbx_description
1 polymer ?
#
loop_
_entity_poly.entity_id
_entity_poly.type
_entity_poly.pdbx_seq_one_letter_code
_entity_poly.pdbx_strand_id
1 'polypeptide(L)'
;MKRTLLPITVLAFSVNAMAQFGTAPDFTVTDINSASHHLYSWLNAGKVVVVDASATWCGPCWSLHQSHALENLYNNYGPNGTDQLRILFYEADASTTMADLQGLTGSTQGDWLTGTSYPVVNESAPLSLSSSVWWPLGFPTVSLIRPSDKEIVEDMWNFTYAQMVNSINQIITLAAVGIAEEGDLLSSVSLYPVPVADVLNVDLSAAKGTIDNLVITDATGRVVGNVAVGNDQRVEMNVAAYEAGVYFVSLRAGNTVLGTKEFVK
;
A
#
# COMPACT_ATOMS: atom_id res chain seq x y z
N MET A 1 -35.68 -29.84 44.43
CA MET A 1 -34.21 -29.82 44.19
C MET A 1 -33.88 -28.54 43.42
N LYS A 2 -33.19 -27.57 44.04
CA LYS A 2 -32.80 -26.31 43.40
C LYS A 2 -31.52 -26.56 42.60
N ARG A 3 -31.54 -26.37 41.29
CA ARG A 3 -30.35 -26.45 40.42
C ARG A 3 -29.78 -25.04 40.25
N THR A 4 -28.70 -24.74 40.96
CA THR A 4 -27.91 -23.52 40.78
C THR A 4 -27.03 -23.66 39.54
N LEU A 5 -27.24 -22.80 38.54
CA LEU A 5 -26.39 -22.68 37.35
C LEU A 5 -25.23 -21.71 37.67
N LEU A 6 -23.98 -22.16 37.49
CA LEU A 6 -22.80 -21.29 37.52
C LEU A 6 -22.67 -20.55 36.16
N PRO A 7 -22.38 -19.24 36.14
CA PRO A 7 -22.03 -18.56 34.90
C PRO A 7 -20.58 -18.87 34.50
N ILE A 8 -20.40 -19.39 33.28
CA ILE A 8 -19.10 -19.51 32.63
C ILE A 8 -18.74 -18.13 32.06
N THR A 9 -17.75 -17.48 32.65
CA THR A 9 -17.18 -16.24 32.12
C THR A 9 -16.27 -16.59 30.95
N VAL A 10 -16.72 -16.31 29.72
CA VAL A 10 -15.87 -16.40 28.53
C VAL A 10 -14.91 -15.22 28.56
N LEU A 11 -13.64 -15.50 28.82
CA LEU A 11 -12.56 -14.53 28.71
C LEU A 11 -12.28 -14.31 27.22
N ALA A 12 -12.78 -13.22 26.65
CA ALA A 12 -12.44 -12.82 25.29
C ALA A 12 -10.99 -12.32 25.25
N PHE A 13 -10.07 -13.19 24.84
CA PHE A 13 -8.73 -12.78 24.44
C PHE A 13 -8.85 -12.07 23.08
N SER A 14 -8.81 -10.74 23.09
CA SER A 14 -8.57 -9.95 21.89
C SER A 14 -7.10 -10.11 21.50
N VAL A 15 -6.83 -11.01 20.54
CA VAL A 15 -5.57 -10.99 19.82
C VAL A 15 -5.54 -9.71 18.97
N ASN A 16 -4.72 -8.74 19.35
CA ASN A 16 -4.31 -7.71 18.41
C ASN A 16 -3.35 -8.39 17.43
N ALA A 17 -3.86 -8.88 16.31
CA ALA A 17 -3.04 -9.37 15.21
C ALA A 17 -2.37 -8.16 14.52
N MET A 18 -1.30 -7.64 15.12
CA MET A 18 -0.42 -6.69 14.45
C MET A 18 0.79 -7.47 13.94
N ALA A 19 0.76 -7.78 12.64
CA ALA A 19 1.83 -8.12 11.71
C ALA A 19 1.27 -9.10 10.65
N GLN A 20 0.32 -8.67 9.80
CA GLN A 20 -0.04 -9.49 8.63
C GLN A 20 1.04 -9.38 7.54
N PHE A 21 1.75 -8.26 7.52
CA PHE A 21 2.78 -7.99 6.54
C PHE A 21 4.11 -7.69 7.23
N GLY A 22 5.19 -8.15 6.61
CA GLY A 22 6.57 -7.95 7.05
C GLY A 22 7.48 -7.82 5.84
N THR A 23 8.78 -7.72 6.09
CA THR A 23 9.78 -7.58 5.01
C THR A 23 9.63 -8.72 4.01
N ALA A 24 9.42 -8.38 2.74
CA ALA A 24 9.31 -9.34 1.66
C ALA A 24 10.62 -10.15 1.55
N PRO A 25 10.59 -11.49 1.69
CA PRO A 25 11.75 -12.32 1.45
C PRO A 25 12.21 -12.16 0.01
N ASP A 26 13.52 -12.06 -0.19
CA ASP A 26 14.08 -12.01 -1.53
C ASP A 26 13.81 -13.31 -2.29
N PHE A 27 13.70 -13.21 -3.61
CA PHE A 27 13.55 -14.37 -4.48
C PHE A 27 14.28 -14.15 -5.81
N THR A 28 14.68 -15.27 -6.42
CA THR A 28 15.05 -15.32 -7.83
C THR A 28 14.16 -16.34 -8.52
N VAL A 29 13.47 -15.93 -9.58
CA VAL A 29 12.58 -16.80 -10.36
C VAL A 29 12.88 -16.66 -11.85
N THR A 30 12.47 -17.63 -12.64
CA THR A 30 12.55 -17.58 -14.11
C THR A 30 11.16 -17.62 -14.70
N ASP A 31 10.84 -16.66 -15.57
CA ASP A 31 9.54 -16.61 -16.23
C ASP A 31 9.42 -17.60 -17.39
N ILE A 32 8.22 -17.72 -17.94
CA ILE A 32 7.92 -18.60 -19.08
C ILE A 32 8.67 -18.23 -20.37
N ASN A 33 9.27 -17.04 -20.44
CA ASN A 33 10.11 -16.55 -21.53
C ASN A 33 11.61 -16.73 -21.23
N SER A 34 11.96 -17.48 -20.18
CA SER A 34 13.33 -17.74 -19.74
C SER A 34 14.10 -16.50 -19.23
N ALA A 35 13.41 -15.42 -18.88
CA ALA A 35 14.03 -14.27 -18.23
C ALA A 35 14.08 -14.48 -16.71
N SER A 36 15.23 -14.17 -16.11
CA SER A 36 15.43 -14.25 -14.67
C SER A 36 15.06 -12.94 -13.99
N HIS A 37 14.31 -13.03 -12.89
CA HIS A 37 13.78 -11.91 -12.14
C HIS A 37 14.19 -12.02 -10.67
N HIS A 38 14.68 -10.91 -10.11
CA HIS A 38 15.19 -10.85 -8.74
C HIS A 38 14.51 -9.70 -8.00
N LEU A 39 13.76 -10.02 -6.93
CA LEU A 39 12.92 -9.04 -6.23
C LEU A 39 13.73 -7.83 -5.76
N TYR A 40 14.83 -8.09 -5.04
CA TYR A 40 15.61 -6.99 -4.48
C TYR A 40 16.34 -6.18 -5.54
N SER A 41 16.58 -6.71 -6.75
CA SER A 41 17.10 -5.90 -7.85
C SER A 41 16.12 -4.81 -8.28
N TRP A 42 14.81 -5.12 -8.30
CA TRP A 42 13.78 -4.13 -8.63
C TRP A 42 13.57 -3.12 -7.50
N LEU A 43 13.46 -3.59 -6.26
CA LEU A 43 13.25 -2.73 -5.10
C LEU A 43 14.45 -1.78 -4.89
N ASN A 44 15.68 -2.28 -4.99
CA ASN A 44 16.89 -1.45 -4.89
C ASN A 44 17.02 -0.43 -6.04
N ALA A 45 16.38 -0.68 -7.19
CA ALA A 45 16.25 0.27 -8.29
C ALA A 45 15.11 1.28 -8.09
N GLY A 46 14.50 1.31 -6.90
CA GLY A 46 13.41 2.22 -6.55
C GLY A 46 12.06 1.87 -7.16
N LYS A 47 11.90 0.67 -7.73
CA LYS A 47 10.65 0.25 -8.37
C LYS A 47 9.70 -0.30 -7.30
N VAL A 48 8.44 0.13 -7.35
CA VAL A 48 7.35 -0.55 -6.65
C VAL A 48 7.18 -1.93 -7.29
N VAL A 49 6.96 -2.97 -6.49
CA VAL A 49 6.75 -4.33 -7.01
C VAL A 49 5.38 -4.83 -6.58
N VAL A 50 4.68 -5.48 -7.50
CA VAL A 50 3.47 -6.25 -7.21
C VAL A 50 3.75 -7.71 -7.55
N VAL A 51 3.44 -8.61 -6.61
CA VAL A 51 3.47 -10.06 -6.84
C VAL A 51 2.04 -10.57 -6.73
N ASP A 52 1.49 -11.02 -7.85
CA ASP A 52 0.21 -11.71 -7.93
C ASP A 52 0.46 -13.22 -7.82
N ALA A 53 0.19 -13.78 -6.64
CA ALA A 53 0.14 -15.21 -6.43
C ALA A 53 -1.28 -15.71 -6.72
N SER A 54 -1.41 -16.41 -7.83
CA SER A 54 -2.69 -16.90 -8.36
C SER A 54 -2.55 -18.32 -8.88
N ALA A 55 -3.70 -18.99 -9.10
CA ALA A 55 -3.75 -20.31 -9.72
C ALA A 55 -4.71 -20.32 -10.91
N THR A 56 -4.39 -21.06 -11.95
CA THR A 56 -5.15 -21.07 -13.22
C THR A 56 -6.61 -21.52 -13.08
N TRP A 57 -6.91 -22.34 -12.07
CA TRP A 57 -8.27 -22.82 -11.77
C TRP A 57 -9.05 -21.89 -10.82
N CYS A 58 -8.41 -20.87 -10.24
CA CYS A 58 -9.01 -20.01 -9.22
C CYS A 58 -9.97 -18.98 -9.84
N GLY A 59 -11.28 -19.13 -9.58
CA GLY A 59 -12.32 -18.25 -10.11
C GLY A 59 -12.15 -16.76 -9.76
N PRO A 60 -11.89 -16.39 -8.48
CA PRO A 60 -11.61 -15.00 -8.13
C PRO A 60 -10.34 -14.45 -8.80
N CYS A 61 -9.30 -15.27 -8.94
CA CYS A 61 -8.07 -14.91 -9.66
C CYS A 61 -8.37 -14.60 -11.13
N TRP A 62 -9.19 -15.43 -11.78
CA TRP A 62 -9.63 -15.19 -13.15
C TRP A 62 -10.48 -13.94 -13.30
N SER A 63 -11.33 -13.64 -12.30
CA SER A 63 -12.11 -12.39 -12.29
C SER A 63 -11.20 -11.16 -12.22
N LEU A 64 -10.14 -11.21 -11.42
CA LEU A 64 -9.12 -10.16 -11.39
C LEU A 64 -8.39 -10.05 -12.74
N HIS A 65 -7.96 -11.17 -13.32
CA HIS A 65 -7.29 -11.20 -14.62
C HIS A 65 -8.16 -10.55 -15.72
N GLN A 66 -9.43 -10.95 -15.83
CA GLN A 66 -10.39 -10.43 -16.81
C GLN A 66 -10.77 -8.96 -16.60
N SER A 67 -10.51 -8.40 -15.41
CA SER A 67 -10.69 -6.96 -15.18
C SER A 67 -9.62 -6.11 -15.89
N HIS A 68 -8.52 -6.74 -16.30
CA HIS A 68 -7.31 -6.09 -16.82
C HIS A 68 -6.70 -5.04 -15.89
N ALA A 69 -7.02 -5.06 -14.59
CA ALA A 69 -6.53 -4.05 -13.64
C ALA A 69 -4.98 -4.07 -13.55
N LEU A 70 -4.38 -5.25 -13.38
CA LEU A 70 -2.92 -5.40 -13.32
C LEU A 70 -2.25 -5.08 -14.66
N GLU A 71 -2.83 -5.49 -15.79
CA GLU A 71 -2.32 -5.15 -17.12
C GLU A 71 -2.34 -3.64 -17.37
N ASN A 72 -3.44 -2.95 -17.01
CA ASN A 72 -3.54 -1.51 -17.12
C ASN A 72 -2.53 -0.79 -16.21
N LEU A 73 -2.28 -1.31 -15.00
CA LEU A 73 -1.22 -0.80 -14.14
C LEU A 73 0.16 -0.98 -14.77
N TYR A 74 0.44 -2.15 -15.34
CA TYR A 74 1.74 -2.41 -15.96
C TYR A 74 1.96 -1.58 -17.23
N ASN A 75 0.92 -1.34 -18.03
CA ASN A 75 1.01 -0.44 -19.18
C ASN A 75 1.28 1.01 -18.77
N ASN A 76 0.67 1.49 -17.68
CA ASN A 76 0.82 2.88 -17.22
C ASN A 76 2.09 3.12 -16.39
N TYR A 77 2.47 2.16 -15.52
CA TYR A 77 3.55 2.32 -14.56
C TYR A 77 4.74 1.38 -14.78
N GLY A 78 4.59 0.34 -15.60
CA GLY A 78 5.66 -0.59 -15.94
C GLY A 78 6.68 -0.02 -16.93
N PRO A 79 7.60 -0.85 -17.47
CA PRO A 79 8.74 -0.41 -18.28
C PRO A 79 8.40 0.43 -19.51
N ASN A 80 7.24 0.21 -20.13
CA ASN A 80 6.78 0.96 -21.30
C ASN A 80 5.97 2.22 -20.93
N GLY A 81 5.61 2.37 -19.65
CA GLY A 81 4.90 3.52 -19.10
C GLY A 81 5.87 4.45 -18.36
N THR A 82 5.60 4.72 -17.08
CA THR A 82 6.49 5.55 -16.25
C THR A 82 7.74 4.83 -15.72
N ASP A 83 7.84 3.51 -15.94
CA ASP A 83 8.91 2.66 -15.42
C ASP A 83 9.08 2.72 -13.89
N GLN A 84 8.01 2.90 -13.12
CA GLN A 84 8.07 2.96 -11.65
C GLN A 84 7.59 1.66 -10.98
N LEU A 85 6.97 0.76 -11.75
CA LEU A 85 6.35 -0.47 -11.28
C LEU A 85 6.97 -1.70 -11.95
N ARG A 86 7.02 -2.80 -11.22
CA ARG A 86 7.15 -4.16 -11.76
C ARG A 86 5.98 -4.98 -11.25
N ILE A 87 5.42 -5.81 -12.11
CA ILE A 87 4.41 -6.80 -11.74
C ILE A 87 4.96 -8.17 -12.10
N LEU A 88 4.73 -9.16 -11.25
CA LEU A 88 5.04 -10.56 -11.49
C LEU A 88 3.78 -11.38 -11.21
N PHE A 89 3.28 -12.10 -12.21
CA PHE A 89 2.32 -13.16 -11.96
C PHE A 89 3.08 -14.44 -11.65
N TYR A 90 2.89 -14.95 -10.44
CA TYR A 90 3.42 -16.21 -9.99
C TYR A 90 2.28 -17.24 -9.94
N GLU A 91 2.29 -18.17 -10.90
CA GLU A 91 1.44 -19.34 -10.84
C GLU A 91 1.94 -20.23 -9.70
N ALA A 92 1.17 -20.25 -8.61
CA ALA A 92 1.57 -20.83 -7.34
C ALA A 92 1.09 -22.29 -7.14
N ASP A 93 0.41 -22.88 -8.12
CA ASP A 93 0.07 -24.28 -8.17
C ASP A 93 1.11 -25.04 -9.02
N ALA A 94 1.97 -25.78 -8.34
CA ALA A 94 3.03 -26.58 -8.95
C ALA A 94 2.54 -27.67 -9.95
N SER A 95 1.24 -27.94 -10.00
CA SER A 95 0.65 -28.87 -10.96
C SER A 95 0.22 -28.22 -12.28
N THR A 96 0.21 -26.88 -12.36
CA THR A 96 -0.19 -26.14 -13.55
C THR A 96 0.80 -26.33 -14.68
N THR A 97 0.31 -26.77 -15.82
CA THR A 97 1.09 -26.95 -17.04
C THR A 97 1.04 -25.71 -17.92
N MET A 98 1.96 -25.61 -18.88
CA MET A 98 1.90 -24.55 -19.90
C MET A 98 0.58 -24.59 -20.70
N ALA A 99 0.02 -25.78 -20.93
CA ALA A 99 -1.25 -25.91 -21.63
C ALA A 99 -2.42 -25.34 -20.82
N ASP A 100 -2.38 -25.44 -19.48
CA ASP A 100 -3.37 -24.83 -18.59
C ASP A 100 -3.27 -23.30 -18.63
N LEU A 101 -2.06 -22.73 -18.60
CA LEU A 101 -1.85 -21.28 -18.76
C LEU A 101 -2.33 -20.75 -20.11
N GLN A 102 -2.16 -21.53 -21.17
CA GLN A 102 -2.62 -21.21 -22.53
C GLN A 102 -4.14 -21.43 -22.72
N GLY A 103 -4.87 -21.89 -21.70
CA GLY A 103 -6.31 -22.11 -21.81
C GLY A 103 -6.70 -23.35 -22.63
N LEU A 104 -5.78 -24.32 -22.82
CA LEU A 104 -5.96 -25.46 -23.72
C LEU A 104 -6.52 -26.71 -23.05
N THR A 105 -6.83 -26.65 -21.75
CA THR A 105 -7.30 -27.78 -20.95
C THR A 105 -8.59 -27.43 -20.19
N GLY A 106 -9.16 -28.42 -19.50
CA GLY A 106 -10.28 -28.21 -18.58
C GLY A 106 -9.87 -27.85 -17.13
N SER A 107 -8.57 -27.75 -16.84
CA SER A 107 -8.04 -27.48 -15.49
C SER A 107 -7.78 -26.00 -15.23
N THR A 108 -8.19 -25.13 -16.15
CA THR A 108 -7.96 -23.68 -16.15
C THR A 108 -9.26 -22.93 -16.42
N GLN A 109 -9.34 -21.68 -15.98
CA GLN A 109 -10.47 -20.80 -16.27
C GLN A 109 -10.44 -20.25 -17.72
N GLY A 110 -9.26 -20.17 -18.35
CA GLY A 110 -9.10 -19.63 -19.68
C GLY A 110 -7.63 -19.45 -20.08
N ASP A 111 -7.40 -18.62 -21.10
CA ASP A 111 -6.05 -18.21 -21.53
C ASP A 111 -5.57 -17.04 -20.66
N TRP A 112 -4.52 -17.28 -19.88
CA TRP A 112 -3.92 -16.31 -18.96
C TRP A 112 -2.80 -15.48 -19.59
N LEU A 113 -2.37 -15.83 -20.80
CA LEU A 113 -1.21 -15.22 -21.46
C LEU A 113 -1.63 -14.09 -22.41
N THR A 114 -2.77 -14.24 -23.08
CA THR A 114 -3.29 -13.17 -23.95
C THR A 114 -3.65 -11.94 -23.12
N GLY A 115 -3.06 -10.79 -23.47
CA GLY A 115 -3.31 -9.53 -22.75
C GLY A 115 -2.55 -9.42 -21.43
N THR A 116 -1.57 -10.29 -21.18
CA THR A 116 -0.62 -10.17 -20.06
C THR A 116 0.75 -9.80 -20.58
N SER A 117 1.18 -8.56 -20.34
CA SER A 117 2.50 -8.07 -20.79
C SER A 117 3.57 -8.11 -19.70
N TYR A 118 3.19 -8.33 -18.45
CA TYR A 118 4.11 -8.54 -17.33
C TYR A 118 4.62 -9.99 -17.24
N PRO A 119 5.79 -10.23 -16.63
CA PRO A 119 6.33 -11.57 -16.43
C PRO A 119 5.36 -12.54 -15.75
N VAL A 120 5.30 -13.76 -16.30
CA VAL A 120 4.53 -14.89 -15.77
C VAL A 120 5.49 -16.01 -15.42
N VAL A 121 5.43 -16.51 -14.19
CA VAL A 121 6.24 -17.62 -13.69
C VAL A 121 5.33 -18.83 -13.51
N ASN A 122 5.79 -19.98 -14.00
CA ASN A 122 5.12 -21.27 -13.81
C ASN A 122 6.16 -22.32 -13.43
N GLU A 123 6.32 -22.56 -12.13
CA GLU A 123 7.28 -23.52 -11.61
C GLU A 123 6.58 -24.84 -11.25
N SER A 124 7.20 -25.96 -11.61
CA SER A 124 6.88 -27.24 -10.97
C SER A 124 7.60 -27.35 -9.64
N ALA A 125 7.09 -28.17 -8.72
CA ALA A 125 7.66 -28.32 -7.39
C ALA A 125 9.15 -28.72 -7.44
N PRO A 126 10.01 -28.15 -6.56
CA PRO A 126 9.67 -27.19 -5.50
C PRO A 126 9.48 -25.76 -6.01
N LEU A 127 8.51 -25.05 -5.41
CA LEU A 127 8.27 -23.64 -5.67
C LEU A 127 9.31 -22.75 -4.99
N SER A 128 9.75 -21.70 -5.67
CA SER A 128 10.73 -20.73 -5.14
C SER A 128 10.13 -19.80 -4.07
N LEU A 129 8.83 -19.51 -4.14
CA LEU A 129 8.13 -18.66 -3.18
C LEU A 129 7.44 -19.51 -2.10
N SER A 130 7.56 -19.09 -0.83
CA SER A 130 6.88 -19.77 0.30
C SER A 130 5.41 -19.37 0.39
N SER A 131 4.53 -20.36 0.50
CA SER A 131 3.09 -20.16 0.71
C SER A 131 2.76 -19.41 2.00
N SER A 132 3.58 -19.55 3.04
CA SER A 132 3.38 -18.87 4.33
C SER A 132 3.53 -17.36 4.24
N VAL A 133 4.11 -16.84 3.17
CA VAL A 133 4.35 -15.41 2.95
C VAL A 133 3.55 -14.89 1.77
N TRP A 134 3.64 -15.58 0.63
CA TRP A 134 3.16 -15.06 -0.64
C TRP A 134 1.70 -15.40 -0.95
N TRP A 135 1.12 -16.39 -0.26
CA TRP A 135 -0.32 -16.69 -0.32
C TRP A 135 -0.82 -17.36 0.97
N PRO A 136 -0.64 -16.73 2.15
CA PRO A 136 -0.88 -17.37 3.45
C PRO A 136 -2.35 -17.73 3.67
N LEU A 137 -3.26 -17.06 2.97
CA LEU A 137 -4.71 -17.28 3.03
C LEU A 137 -5.28 -17.91 1.75
N GLY A 138 -4.41 -18.31 0.82
CA GLY A 138 -4.78 -18.86 -0.49
C GLY A 138 -4.82 -17.82 -1.60
N PHE A 139 -5.50 -18.15 -2.68
CA PHE A 139 -5.50 -17.36 -3.92
C PHE A 139 -6.83 -16.62 -4.14
N PRO A 140 -6.80 -15.42 -4.74
CA PRO A 140 -5.60 -14.64 -5.08
C PRO A 140 -4.96 -14.02 -3.83
N THR A 141 -3.64 -13.80 -3.88
CA THR A 141 -2.93 -12.88 -2.98
C THR A 141 -2.11 -11.92 -3.85
N VAL A 142 -2.38 -10.62 -3.76
CA VAL A 142 -1.74 -9.60 -4.62
C VAL A 142 -0.92 -8.67 -3.75
N SER A 143 0.32 -9.06 -3.49
CA SER A 143 1.22 -8.36 -2.58
C SER A 143 1.76 -7.08 -3.21
N LEU A 144 1.54 -5.93 -2.58
CA LEU A 144 2.19 -4.66 -2.92
C LEU A 144 3.44 -4.47 -2.06
N ILE A 145 4.60 -4.32 -2.68
CA ILE A 145 5.89 -4.19 -1.98
C ILE A 145 6.48 -2.81 -2.21
N ARG A 146 6.84 -2.15 -1.11
CA ARG A 146 7.45 -0.82 -1.11
C ARG A 146 8.97 -0.91 -1.28
N PRO A 147 9.59 -0.10 -2.16
CA PRO A 147 11.03 -0.18 -2.40
C PRO A 147 11.92 0.33 -1.25
N SER A 148 11.45 1.29 -0.45
CA SER A 148 12.28 1.96 0.57
C SER A 148 12.73 1.05 1.71
N ASP A 149 11.88 0.10 2.10
CA ASP A 149 12.06 -0.80 3.24
C ASP A 149 11.83 -2.27 2.88
N LYS A 150 11.38 -2.55 1.65
CA LYS A 150 11.05 -3.90 1.14
C LYS A 150 9.89 -4.56 1.88
N GLU A 151 9.08 -3.76 2.59
CA GLU A 151 7.90 -4.26 3.27
C GLU A 151 6.81 -4.59 2.27
N ILE A 152 6.14 -5.73 2.48
CA ILE A 152 4.80 -5.92 1.92
C ILE A 152 3.91 -4.96 2.70
N VAL A 153 3.18 -4.08 2.01
CA VAL A 153 2.38 -3.05 2.68
C VAL A 153 0.90 -3.32 2.60
N GLU A 154 0.47 -4.14 1.63
CA GLU A 154 -0.94 -4.40 1.35
C GLU A 154 -1.13 -5.66 0.50
N ASP A 155 -2.29 -6.30 0.65
CA ASP A 155 -2.82 -7.30 -0.28
C ASP A 155 -4.00 -6.70 -1.05
N MET A 156 -3.81 -6.46 -2.35
CA MET A 156 -4.73 -5.71 -3.21
C MET A 156 -5.75 -6.59 -3.95
N TRP A 157 -5.91 -7.87 -3.59
CA TRP A 157 -6.65 -8.83 -4.42
C TRP A 157 -8.12 -8.43 -4.73
N ASN A 158 -8.78 -7.72 -3.82
CA ASN A 158 -10.17 -7.28 -3.96
C ASN A 158 -10.30 -5.79 -4.30
N PHE A 159 -9.23 -5.17 -4.80
CA PHE A 159 -9.20 -3.73 -5.05
C PHE A 159 -9.77 -3.44 -6.43
N THR A 160 -10.45 -2.30 -6.54
CA THR A 160 -10.72 -1.68 -7.84
C THR A 160 -9.43 -1.10 -8.42
N TYR A 161 -9.38 -0.93 -9.75
CA TYR A 161 -8.26 -0.27 -10.42
C TYR A 161 -7.90 1.08 -9.79
N ALA A 162 -8.90 1.91 -9.44
CA ALA A 162 -8.67 3.20 -8.80
C ALA A 162 -8.02 3.09 -7.42
N GLN A 163 -8.39 2.08 -6.61
CA GLN A 163 -7.76 1.82 -5.32
C GLN A 163 -6.30 1.37 -5.48
N MET A 164 -6.02 0.47 -6.42
CA MET A 164 -4.64 0.04 -6.71
C MET A 164 -3.76 1.23 -7.14
N VAL A 165 -4.28 2.08 -8.05
CA VAL A 165 -3.59 3.31 -8.48
C VAL A 165 -3.29 4.22 -7.29
N ASN A 166 -4.25 4.38 -6.36
CA ASN A 166 -4.04 5.20 -5.17
C ASN A 166 -2.93 4.64 -4.27
N SER A 167 -2.93 3.33 -3.97
CA SER A 167 -1.89 2.69 -3.15
C SER A 167 -0.49 2.82 -3.79
N ILE A 168 -0.39 2.60 -5.11
CA ILE A 168 0.87 2.74 -5.85
C ILE A 168 1.35 4.19 -5.86
N ASN A 169 0.48 5.15 -6.15
CA ASN A 169 0.85 6.57 -6.19
C ASN A 169 1.24 7.12 -4.82
N GLN A 170 0.64 6.62 -3.74
CA GLN A 170 1.09 6.94 -2.39
C GLN A 170 2.55 6.53 -2.21
N ILE A 171 2.92 5.29 -2.55
CA ILE A 171 4.31 4.83 -2.45
C ILE A 171 5.25 5.66 -3.34
N ILE A 172 4.88 5.87 -4.60
CA ILE A 172 5.71 6.60 -5.57
C ILE A 172 5.94 8.05 -5.12
N THR A 173 4.89 8.73 -4.66
CA THR A 173 4.99 10.12 -4.22
C THR A 173 5.90 10.23 -3.01
N LEU A 174 5.73 9.35 -2.02
CA LEU A 174 6.57 9.29 -0.82
C LEU A 174 8.05 9.08 -1.16
N ALA A 175 8.35 8.23 -2.15
CA ALA A 175 9.71 8.04 -2.64
C ALA A 175 10.28 9.30 -3.31
N ALA A 176 9.47 10.05 -4.05
CA ALA A 176 9.91 11.27 -4.75
C ALA A 176 10.18 12.46 -3.82
N VAL A 177 9.44 12.58 -2.70
CA VAL A 177 9.67 13.62 -1.69
C VAL A 177 10.66 13.21 -0.59
N GLY A 178 11.14 11.95 -0.58
CA GLY A 178 12.03 11.45 0.47
C GLY A 178 11.36 11.37 1.84
N ILE A 179 10.03 11.35 1.87
CA ILE A 179 9.23 11.27 3.09
C ILE A 179 8.56 9.91 3.06
N ALA A 180 9.08 8.94 3.81
CA ALA A 180 8.44 7.65 3.96
C ALA A 180 7.23 7.77 4.90
N GLU A 181 6.13 7.13 4.49
CA GLU A 181 4.85 6.95 5.21
C GLU A 181 4.07 8.22 5.59
N GLU A 182 3.13 8.62 4.73
CA GLU A 182 2.32 9.81 5.02
C GLU A 182 0.85 9.81 4.52
N GLY A 183 0.41 8.78 3.81
CA GLY A 183 -0.95 8.75 3.22
C GLY A 183 -2.08 8.63 4.24
N ASP A 184 -1.92 7.81 5.29
CA ASP A 184 -2.97 7.55 6.30
C ASP A 184 -2.99 8.63 7.40
N LEU A 185 -1.83 9.21 7.74
CA LEU A 185 -1.70 10.31 8.69
C LEU A 185 -2.24 11.62 8.14
N LEU A 186 -1.95 11.96 6.87
CA LEU A 186 -2.48 13.18 6.28
C LEU A 186 -3.98 13.13 6.02
N SER A 187 -4.53 11.99 5.60
CA SER A 187 -5.96 11.89 5.35
C SER A 187 -6.80 11.97 6.63
N SER A 188 -6.22 11.58 7.77
CA SER A 188 -6.87 11.60 9.08
C SER A 188 -6.77 12.93 9.84
N VAL A 189 -5.88 13.84 9.44
CA VAL A 189 -5.81 15.19 10.01
C VAL A 189 -6.75 16.14 9.25
N SER A 190 -7.51 16.98 9.95
CA SER A 190 -8.37 17.99 9.30
C SER A 190 -8.09 19.40 9.78
N LEU A 191 -8.23 20.37 8.86
CA LEU A 191 -8.06 21.80 9.12
C LEU A 191 -9.40 22.50 8.95
N TYR A 192 -9.81 23.31 9.92
CA TYR A 192 -11.02 24.12 9.78
C TYR A 192 -11.04 25.38 10.65
N PRO A 193 -11.77 26.43 10.24
CA PRO A 193 -12.31 26.60 8.89
C PRO A 193 -11.19 26.84 7.88
N VAL A 194 -11.39 26.44 6.63
CA VAL A 194 -10.53 26.84 5.50
C VAL A 194 -11.45 27.37 4.40
N PRO A 195 -11.38 28.65 4.01
CA PRO A 195 -10.46 29.71 4.47
C PRO A 195 -10.64 30.14 5.95
N VAL A 196 -9.58 30.66 6.56
CA VAL A 196 -9.54 31.04 7.99
C VAL A 196 -9.35 32.53 8.24
N ALA A 197 -10.16 33.13 9.11
CA ALA A 197 -10.00 34.52 9.53
C ALA A 197 -8.96 34.66 10.65
N ASP A 198 -9.20 34.04 11.81
CA ASP A 198 -8.39 34.34 13.00
C ASP A 198 -7.75 33.09 13.62
N VAL A 199 -8.53 32.01 13.76
CA VAL A 199 -8.09 30.79 14.44
C VAL A 199 -8.29 29.59 13.53
N LEU A 200 -7.19 28.92 13.21
CA LEU A 200 -7.18 27.66 12.48
C LEU A 200 -7.18 26.51 13.49
N ASN A 201 -8.18 25.63 13.39
CA ASN A 201 -8.23 24.41 14.18
C ASN A 201 -7.59 23.27 13.39
N VAL A 202 -6.74 22.51 14.07
CA VAL A 202 -6.11 21.29 13.56
C VAL A 202 -6.64 20.13 14.38
N ASP A 203 -7.48 19.29 13.77
CA ASP A 203 -8.00 18.08 14.41
C ASP A 203 -7.10 16.90 14.07
N LEU A 204 -6.48 16.35 15.11
CA LEU A 204 -5.55 15.22 15.08
C LEU A 204 -6.20 13.95 15.67
N SER A 205 -7.48 13.97 16.03
CA SER A 205 -8.15 12.88 16.75
C SER A 205 -8.16 11.55 16.01
N ALA A 206 -8.13 11.58 14.67
CA ALA A 206 -8.05 10.38 13.83
C ALA A 206 -6.61 10.05 13.39
N ALA A 207 -5.61 10.88 13.72
CA ALA A 207 -4.23 10.68 13.33
C ALA A 207 -3.64 9.44 14.00
N LYS A 208 -3.07 8.53 13.20
CA LYS A 208 -2.41 7.32 13.68
C LYS A 208 -0.90 7.55 13.75
N GLY A 209 -0.40 8.00 14.89
CA GLY A 209 1.02 8.25 15.10
C GLY A 209 1.24 9.36 16.12
N THR A 210 2.49 9.55 16.54
CA THR A 210 2.87 10.66 17.42
C THR A 210 3.20 11.88 16.57
N ILE A 211 2.56 13.02 16.86
CA ILE A 211 2.87 14.32 16.28
C ILE A 211 3.38 15.20 17.42
N ASP A 212 4.62 15.64 17.35
CA ASP A 212 5.26 16.46 18.40
C ASP A 212 4.99 17.95 18.17
N ASN A 213 5.01 18.38 16.90
CA ASN A 213 4.88 19.79 16.56
C ASN A 213 4.21 20.03 15.20
N LEU A 214 3.58 21.20 15.09
CA LEU A 214 3.01 21.77 13.88
C LEU A 214 3.83 22.99 13.49
N VAL A 215 4.32 23.04 12.26
CA VAL A 215 5.10 24.16 11.73
C VAL A 215 4.33 24.81 10.59
N ILE A 216 4.08 26.11 10.68
CA ILE A 216 3.41 26.86 9.63
C ILE A 216 4.45 27.55 8.76
N THR A 217 4.32 27.40 7.45
CA THR A 217 5.13 28.08 6.43
C THR A 217 4.27 28.87 5.47
N ASP A 218 4.79 30.01 4.99
CA ASP A 218 4.16 30.77 3.90
C ASP A 218 4.51 30.17 2.52
N ALA A 219 3.89 30.69 1.45
CA ALA A 219 4.13 30.23 0.07
C ALA A 219 5.60 30.34 -0.41
N THR A 220 6.46 31.06 0.31
CA THR A 220 7.90 31.17 0.01
C THR A 220 8.74 30.15 0.78
N GLY A 221 8.11 29.33 1.63
CA GLY A 221 8.76 28.35 2.49
C GLY A 221 9.31 28.94 3.80
N ARG A 222 9.04 30.22 4.10
CA ARG A 222 9.48 30.85 5.35
C ARG A 222 8.58 30.37 6.49
N VAL A 223 9.20 29.95 7.59
CA VAL A 223 8.48 29.55 8.82
C VAL A 223 7.88 30.79 9.48
N VAL A 224 6.56 30.75 9.69
CA VAL A 224 5.76 31.85 10.30
C VAL A 224 5.07 31.44 11.59
N GLY A 225 5.05 30.14 11.91
CA GLY A 225 4.48 29.63 13.16
C GLY A 225 5.07 28.28 13.54
N ASN A 226 5.09 27.98 14.84
CA ASN A 226 5.47 26.67 15.37
C ASN A 226 4.72 26.43 16.69
N VAL A 227 4.01 25.31 16.78
CA VAL A 227 3.19 24.94 17.94
C VAL A 227 3.52 23.52 18.35
N ALA A 228 3.83 23.31 19.63
CA ALA A 228 3.98 21.97 20.18
C ALA A 228 2.59 21.36 20.40
N VAL A 229 2.40 20.11 19.98
CA VAL A 229 1.13 19.38 20.11
C VAL A 229 1.03 18.68 21.48
N GLY A 230 2.09 18.02 21.92
CA GLY A 230 2.06 17.23 23.15
C GLY A 230 1.06 16.06 23.05
N ASN A 231 0.13 15.97 24.01
CA ASN A 231 -0.93 14.94 24.02
C ASN A 231 -2.27 15.44 23.47
N ASP A 232 -2.31 16.65 22.90
CA ASP A 232 -3.55 17.26 22.46
C ASP A 232 -4.04 16.62 21.15
N GLN A 233 -5.34 16.30 21.11
CA GLN A 233 -5.99 15.79 19.90
C GLN A 233 -6.55 16.90 19.01
N ARG A 234 -6.57 18.14 19.52
CA ARG A 234 -6.98 19.34 18.79
C ARG A 234 -6.07 20.48 19.16
N VAL A 235 -5.54 21.15 18.16
CA VAL A 235 -4.64 22.28 18.34
C VAL A 235 -5.23 23.50 17.64
N GLU A 236 -5.30 24.61 18.38
CA GLU A 236 -5.73 25.89 17.86
C GLU A 236 -4.51 26.75 17.54
N MET A 237 -4.50 27.35 16.34
CA MET A 237 -3.42 28.22 15.88
C MET A 237 -3.99 29.59 15.54
N ASN A 238 -3.51 30.63 16.23
CA ASN A 238 -3.88 32.00 15.94
C ASN A 238 -3.10 32.51 14.72
N VAL A 239 -3.82 32.78 13.65
CA VAL A 239 -3.32 33.27 12.35
C VAL A 239 -3.90 34.64 12.00
N ALA A 240 -4.54 35.33 12.95
CA ALA A 240 -5.16 36.64 12.71
C ALA A 240 -4.17 37.71 12.20
N ALA A 241 -2.90 37.61 12.61
CA ALA A 241 -1.83 38.50 12.19
C ALA A 241 -1.19 38.14 10.84
N TYR A 242 -1.65 37.06 10.19
CA TYR A 242 -1.08 36.60 8.94
C TYR A 242 -1.71 37.37 7.78
N GLU A 243 -0.88 37.77 6.83
CA GLU A 243 -1.35 38.39 5.58
C GLU A 243 -2.18 37.39 4.77
N ALA A 244 -3.14 37.90 4.00
CA ALA A 244 -3.96 37.05 3.12
C ALA A 244 -3.08 36.29 2.12
N GLY A 245 -3.31 34.99 1.99
CA GLY A 245 -2.45 34.14 1.16
C GLY A 245 -2.56 32.64 1.45
N VAL A 246 -1.73 31.88 0.76
CA VAL A 246 -1.64 30.42 0.91
C VAL A 246 -0.53 30.08 1.91
N TYR A 247 -0.87 29.21 2.85
CA TYR A 247 0.02 28.73 3.90
C TYR A 247 -0.05 27.21 4.02
N PHE A 248 0.99 26.65 4.62
CA PHE A 248 1.15 25.21 4.78
C PHE A 248 1.42 24.87 6.24
N VAL A 249 0.66 23.94 6.80
CA VAL A 249 0.88 23.35 8.14
C VAL A 249 1.59 22.02 7.96
N SER A 250 2.84 21.94 8.39
CA SER A 250 3.62 20.70 8.45
C SER A 250 3.49 20.02 9.82
N LEU A 251 2.97 18.79 9.84
CA LEU A 251 2.96 17.84 10.94
C LEU A 251 4.36 17.25 11.09
N ARG A 252 4.87 17.15 12.32
CA ARG A 252 6.22 16.66 12.58
C ARG A 252 6.30 15.76 13.80
N ALA A 253 7.16 14.76 13.73
CA ALA A 253 7.62 13.95 14.85
C ALA A 253 9.15 14.12 14.97
N GLY A 254 9.59 14.82 16.00
CA GLY A 254 10.95 15.28 16.16
C GLY A 254 11.43 16.09 14.95
N ASN A 255 12.43 15.58 14.26
CA ASN A 255 13.00 16.21 13.06
C ASN A 255 12.34 15.75 11.75
N THR A 256 11.46 14.75 11.79
CA THR A 256 10.81 14.19 10.62
C THR A 256 9.52 14.93 10.30
N VAL A 257 9.33 15.31 9.04
CA VAL A 257 8.05 15.82 8.54
C VAL A 257 7.16 14.61 8.27
N LEU A 258 6.02 14.56 8.96
CA LEU A 258 4.94 13.59 8.82
C LEU A 258 3.79 14.12 7.96
N GLY A 259 3.90 15.35 7.47
CA GLY A 259 3.08 15.78 6.35
C GLY A 259 2.62 17.19 6.33
N THR A 260 2.14 17.63 5.18
CA THR A 260 1.77 19.02 4.98
C THR A 260 0.34 19.18 4.48
N LYS A 261 -0.41 20.09 5.12
CA LYS A 261 -1.74 20.52 4.68
C LYS A 261 -1.76 22.00 4.32
N GLU A 262 -2.44 22.31 3.22
CA GLU A 262 -2.66 23.68 2.78
C GLU A 262 -3.86 24.30 3.51
N PHE A 263 -3.75 25.59 3.84
CA PHE A 263 -4.89 26.43 4.17
C PHE A 263 -4.74 27.83 3.58
N VAL A 264 -5.89 28.49 3.39
CA VAL A 264 -5.96 29.86 2.88
C VAL A 264 -6.37 30.79 4.02
N LYS A 265 -5.60 31.88 4.18
CA LYS A 265 -5.83 32.96 5.14
C LYS A 265 -6.55 34.15 4.51
#